data_AF-A0A4R2RN49-F1
#
_entry.id   AF-A0A4R2RN49-F1
#
_cell.length_a   1.000
_cell.length_b   1.000
_cell.length_c   1.000
_cell.angle_alpha   90.00
_cell.angle_beta   90.00
_cell.angle_gamma   90.00
#
_symmetry.space_group_name_H-M   'P 1'
#
loop_
_entity.id
_entity.type
_entity.pdbx_description
1 polymer ?
#
loop_
_entity_poly.entity_id
_entity_poly.type
_entity_poly.pdbx_seq_one_letter_code
_entity_poly.pdbx_strand_id
1 'polypeptide(L)'
;MRKFTIDIDQIAWSSRVCLDPERIPDIRKIEHFINENFVNEGDQVRQYGRVIVLRSTDKGRKASAFASALYLGRYDDMGNTDRFLHGMVRAGHSYEPIRGESVSFLYIGVGKPTYDQLVTYTIRNRRIAGGFRANKPWGYVIPTEARDTLAYSKMMEAQLARCEQLRQESNEPLQAIRSLYPMGVMMPPFMLDFSEEALAKHVFKQRLWERGTQGETWQIVNAMFEAVRQLDPEKWETLREHHAHSEDHRRAMFNLREQRPTLRQLLAQFGPLNGDLGDTDVYDLLMGTMGKREKTMWEKAS
;
A
#
# COMPACT_ATOMS: atom_id res chain seq x y z
N MET A 1 -2.30 8.78 -29.11
CA MET A 1 -1.59 8.15 -27.97
C MET A 1 -2.30 8.52 -26.68
N ARG A 2 -2.53 7.55 -25.77
CA ARG A 2 -3.03 7.85 -24.42
C ARG A 2 -1.92 8.58 -23.67
N LYS A 3 -2.19 9.78 -23.17
CA LYS A 3 -1.26 10.56 -22.33
C LYS A 3 -1.64 10.36 -20.86
N PHE A 4 -0.65 10.15 -20.01
CA PHE A 4 -0.80 10.19 -18.56
C PHE A 4 -0.59 11.63 -18.06
N THR A 5 -1.43 12.07 -17.13
CA THR A 5 -1.32 13.39 -16.49
C THR A 5 -1.29 13.17 -14.99
N ILE A 6 -0.34 13.79 -14.29
CA ILE A 6 -0.30 13.75 -12.83
C ILE A 6 -1.40 14.66 -12.30
N ASP A 7 -2.27 14.09 -11.48
CA ASP A 7 -3.25 14.79 -10.67
C ASP A 7 -2.55 15.35 -9.43
N ILE A 8 -2.26 16.65 -9.45
CA ILE A 8 -1.56 17.35 -8.36
C ILE A 8 -2.49 17.50 -7.14
N ASP A 9 -3.79 17.64 -7.36
CA ASP A 9 -4.77 17.81 -6.28
C ASP A 9 -4.84 16.53 -5.43
N GLN A 10 -4.70 15.36 -6.07
CA GLN A 10 -4.54 14.08 -5.37
C GLN A 10 -3.24 13.94 -4.58
N ILE A 11 -2.18 14.67 -4.96
CA ILE A 11 -0.91 14.68 -4.21
C ILE A 11 -1.03 15.57 -2.98
N ALA A 12 -1.65 16.75 -3.13
CA ALA A 12 -1.86 17.74 -2.05
C ALA A 12 -3.21 17.55 -1.31
N TRP A 13 -3.80 16.35 -1.40
CA TRP A 13 -5.22 16.07 -1.13
C TRP A 13 -5.71 16.32 0.29
N SER A 14 -4.83 16.64 1.24
CA SER A 14 -5.23 16.86 2.64
C SER A 14 -4.66 18.13 3.20
N SER A 15 -5.39 18.74 4.14
CA SER A 15 -4.91 19.84 4.99
C SER A 15 -3.68 19.49 5.84
N ARG A 16 -3.25 18.22 5.83
CA ARG A 16 -2.07 17.72 6.52
C ARG A 16 -0.87 17.57 5.60
N VAL A 17 -1.04 17.68 4.29
CA VAL A 17 0.06 17.57 3.30
C VAL A 17 0.34 18.96 2.76
N CYS A 18 1.53 19.46 3.05
CA CYS A 18 1.96 20.79 2.63
C CYS A 18 3.11 20.62 1.64
N LEU A 19 2.77 20.61 0.34
CA LEU A 19 3.74 20.60 -0.75
C LEU A 19 4.24 22.03 -0.98
N ASP A 20 5.54 22.19 -1.12
CA ASP A 20 6.17 23.44 -1.54
C ASP A 20 5.71 23.79 -2.98
N PRO A 21 5.01 24.93 -3.19
CA PRO A 21 4.50 25.31 -4.51
C PRO A 21 5.60 25.45 -5.57
N GLU A 22 6.84 25.74 -5.18
CA GLU A 22 7.98 25.80 -6.10
C GLU A 22 8.30 24.45 -6.75
N ARG A 23 7.74 23.34 -6.25
CA ARG A 23 7.93 21.99 -6.78
C ARG A 23 6.94 21.60 -7.86
N ILE A 24 5.88 22.39 -8.10
CA ILE A 24 4.89 22.13 -9.15
C ILE A 24 5.55 22.01 -10.54
N PRO A 25 6.48 22.90 -10.95
CA PRO A 25 7.20 22.76 -12.22
C PRO A 25 8.02 21.48 -12.31
N ASP A 26 8.63 21.03 -11.20
CA ASP A 26 9.40 19.78 -11.16
C ASP A 26 8.50 18.55 -11.31
N ILE A 27 7.30 18.57 -10.72
CA ILE A 27 6.28 17.52 -10.93
C ILE A 27 5.87 17.43 -12.41
N ARG A 28 5.73 18.57 -13.10
CA ARG A 28 5.41 18.57 -14.54
C ARG A 28 6.53 18.01 -15.40
N LYS A 29 7.80 18.22 -15.02
CA LYS A 29 8.94 17.54 -15.66
C LYS A 29 8.88 16.03 -15.44
N ILE A 30 8.55 15.60 -14.21
CA ILE A 30 8.37 14.18 -13.91
C ILE A 30 7.25 13.58 -14.78
N GLU A 31 6.09 14.25 -14.89
CA GLU A 31 4.99 13.82 -15.77
C GLU A 31 5.46 13.64 -17.23
N HIS A 32 6.23 14.59 -17.76
CA HIS A 32 6.79 14.50 -19.10
C HIS A 32 7.62 13.22 -19.27
N PHE A 33 8.56 12.96 -18.38
CA PHE A 33 9.42 11.78 -18.45
C PHE A 33 8.69 10.47 -18.12
N ILE A 34 7.58 10.50 -17.36
CA ILE A 34 6.72 9.32 -17.20
C ILE A 34 6.09 8.94 -18.54
N ASN A 35 5.58 9.92 -19.28
CA ASN A 35 5.00 9.67 -20.60
C ASN A 35 6.05 9.13 -21.57
N GLU A 36 7.24 9.74 -21.59
CA GLU A 36 8.33 9.35 -22.46
C GLU A 36 8.84 7.93 -22.19
N ASN A 37 9.11 7.59 -20.92
CA ASN A 37 9.82 6.36 -20.58
C ASN A 37 8.92 5.15 -20.28
N PHE A 38 7.64 5.36 -19.99
CA PHE A 38 6.71 4.28 -19.61
C PHE A 38 5.51 4.22 -20.54
N VAL A 39 4.77 5.33 -20.69
CA VAL A 39 3.53 5.33 -21.47
C VAL A 39 3.79 5.06 -22.95
N ASN A 40 4.82 5.68 -23.52
CA ASN A 40 5.20 5.49 -24.93
C ASN A 40 5.72 4.06 -25.19
N GLU A 41 6.33 3.43 -24.19
CA GLU A 41 6.78 2.02 -24.22
C GLU A 41 5.61 1.02 -24.01
N GLY A 42 4.38 1.51 -23.85
CA GLY A 42 3.18 0.70 -23.71
C GLY A 42 2.88 0.24 -22.27
N ASP A 43 3.52 0.83 -21.25
CA ASP A 43 3.12 0.60 -19.86
C ASP A 43 1.80 1.31 -19.53
N GLN A 44 0.97 0.65 -18.73
CA GLN A 44 -0.25 1.23 -18.21
C GLN A 44 0.05 1.94 -16.89
N VAL A 45 0.33 3.24 -16.97
CA VAL A 45 0.55 4.06 -15.77
C VAL A 45 -0.78 4.39 -15.10
N ARG A 46 -0.82 4.26 -13.76
CA ARG A 46 -1.99 4.59 -12.93
C ARG A 46 -1.56 5.37 -11.71
N GLN A 47 -2.33 6.41 -11.36
CA GLN A 47 -2.16 7.16 -10.13
C GLN A 47 -3.32 6.90 -9.19
N TYR A 48 -3.01 6.81 -7.90
CA TYR A 48 -4.00 6.99 -6.85
C TYR A 48 -3.36 7.79 -5.72
N GLY A 49 -3.92 8.96 -5.39
CA GLY A 49 -3.37 9.83 -4.37
C GLY A 49 -1.92 10.22 -4.67
N ARG A 50 -1.04 9.93 -3.69
CA ARG A 50 0.40 10.22 -3.67
C ARG A 50 1.28 9.12 -4.29
N VAL A 51 0.68 8.13 -4.93
CA VAL A 51 1.36 6.95 -5.48
C VAL A 51 1.02 6.79 -6.96
N ILE A 52 2.04 6.53 -7.76
CA ILE A 52 1.92 6.27 -9.20
C ILE A 52 2.57 4.92 -9.49
N VAL A 53 1.80 3.98 -10.06
CA VAL A 53 2.35 2.74 -10.60
C VAL A 53 2.89 3.03 -11.99
N LEU A 54 4.19 2.83 -12.18
CA LEU A 54 4.89 3.09 -13.44
C LEU A 54 4.93 1.85 -14.33
N ARG A 55 5.17 0.68 -13.73
CA ARG A 55 5.35 -0.59 -14.44
C ARG A 55 4.90 -1.76 -13.59
N SER A 56 4.31 -2.76 -14.24
CA SER A 56 4.11 -4.11 -13.71
C SER A 56 4.68 -5.10 -14.74
N THR A 57 5.41 -6.11 -14.28
CA THR A 57 6.05 -7.08 -15.18
C THR A 57 5.09 -8.18 -15.64
N ASP A 58 4.12 -8.59 -14.81
CA ASP A 58 3.16 -9.65 -15.13
C ASP A 58 1.97 -9.14 -15.95
N LYS A 59 2.26 -8.54 -17.11
CA LYS A 59 1.25 -7.92 -17.97
C LYS A 59 0.22 -8.95 -18.46
N GLY A 60 -1.02 -8.78 -18.04
CA GLY A 60 -2.13 -9.66 -18.40
C GLY A 60 -1.97 -11.08 -17.85
N ARG A 61 -1.25 -11.25 -16.73
CA ARG A 61 -1.06 -12.53 -16.03
C ARG A 61 -0.35 -13.63 -16.85
N LYS A 62 0.35 -13.25 -17.92
CA LYS A 62 0.97 -14.21 -18.84
C LYS A 62 2.19 -14.89 -18.25
N ALA A 63 3.04 -14.14 -17.53
CA ALA A 63 4.25 -14.69 -16.95
C ALA A 63 3.90 -15.63 -15.79
N SER A 64 2.94 -15.22 -14.95
CA SER A 64 2.41 -16.07 -13.88
C SER A 64 1.69 -17.31 -14.41
N ALA A 65 0.87 -17.20 -15.47
CA ALA A 65 0.23 -18.35 -16.13
C ALA A 65 1.26 -19.39 -16.60
N PHE A 66 2.31 -18.92 -17.30
CA PHE A 66 3.38 -19.75 -17.81
C PHE A 66 4.17 -20.43 -16.68
N ALA A 67 4.59 -19.67 -15.66
CA ALA A 67 5.31 -20.20 -14.51
C ALA A 67 4.47 -21.20 -13.70
N SER A 68 3.17 -20.93 -13.52
CA SER A 68 2.23 -21.87 -12.90
C SER A 68 2.09 -23.16 -13.71
N ALA A 69 2.09 -23.07 -15.04
CA ALA A 69 2.01 -24.24 -15.90
C ALA A 69 3.25 -25.13 -15.76
N LEU A 70 4.44 -24.52 -15.74
CA LEU A 70 5.69 -25.23 -15.50
C LEU A 70 5.70 -25.91 -14.13
N TYR A 71 5.28 -25.19 -13.08
CA TYR A 71 5.20 -25.72 -11.72
C TYR A 71 4.26 -26.94 -11.61
N LEU A 72 3.18 -26.97 -12.40
CA LEU A 72 2.17 -28.04 -12.39
C LEU A 72 2.33 -29.06 -13.53
N GLY A 73 3.37 -28.95 -14.37
CA GLY A 73 3.59 -29.85 -15.51
C GLY A 73 2.53 -29.77 -16.61
N ARG A 74 1.79 -28.66 -16.73
CA ARG A 74 0.69 -28.45 -17.69
C ARG A 74 1.18 -27.75 -18.97
N TYR A 75 2.03 -28.42 -19.72
CA TYR A 75 2.70 -27.84 -20.89
C TYR A 75 1.78 -27.59 -22.09
N ASP A 76 0.63 -28.26 -22.14
CA ASP A 76 -0.40 -28.15 -23.16
C ASP A 76 -1.28 -26.89 -23.02
N ASP A 77 -1.28 -26.24 -21.85
CA ASP A 77 -2.14 -25.10 -21.55
C ASP A 77 -1.38 -23.99 -20.81
N MET A 78 -0.19 -23.61 -21.29
CA MET A 78 0.65 -22.62 -20.60
C MET A 78 0.08 -21.21 -20.54
N GLY A 79 -0.92 -20.90 -21.37
CA GLY A 79 -1.54 -19.57 -21.47
C GLY A 79 -2.69 -19.32 -20.48
N ASN A 80 -3.07 -20.30 -19.67
CA ASN A 80 -4.21 -20.19 -18.77
C ASN A 80 -3.94 -19.26 -17.58
N THR A 81 -4.48 -18.04 -17.66
CA THR A 81 -4.35 -16.97 -16.67
C THR A 81 -5.13 -17.22 -15.38
N ASP A 82 -6.10 -18.12 -15.41
CA ASP A 82 -6.97 -18.42 -14.26
C ASP A 82 -6.31 -19.42 -13.30
N ARG A 83 -5.40 -20.26 -13.82
CA ARG A 83 -4.72 -21.31 -13.06
C ARG A 83 -4.04 -20.79 -11.80
N PHE A 84 -3.33 -19.66 -11.92
CA PHE A 84 -2.62 -19.10 -10.77
C PHE A 84 -3.59 -18.65 -9.68
N LEU A 85 -4.55 -17.79 -10.02
CA LEU A 85 -5.47 -17.19 -9.04
C LEU A 85 -6.47 -18.20 -8.49
N HIS A 86 -7.14 -18.94 -9.36
CA HIS A 86 -8.24 -19.81 -8.96
C HIS A 86 -7.79 -21.23 -8.62
N GLY A 87 -6.72 -21.72 -9.25
CA GLY A 87 -6.16 -23.05 -8.98
C GLY A 87 -5.14 -23.06 -7.85
N MET A 88 -4.18 -22.12 -7.84
CA MET A 88 -3.07 -22.14 -6.89
C MET A 88 -3.33 -21.30 -5.63
N VAL A 89 -3.66 -20.02 -5.78
CA VAL A 89 -3.85 -19.11 -4.64
C VAL A 89 -4.98 -19.59 -3.74
N ARG A 90 -6.16 -19.90 -4.31
CA ARG A 90 -7.30 -20.40 -3.53
C ARG A 90 -7.03 -21.73 -2.82
N ALA A 91 -6.18 -22.59 -3.40
CA ALA A 91 -5.76 -23.85 -2.79
C ALA A 91 -4.63 -23.68 -1.74
N GLY A 92 -4.15 -22.45 -1.51
CA GLY A 92 -3.09 -22.17 -0.54
C GLY A 92 -1.69 -22.61 -1.00
N HIS A 93 -1.47 -22.75 -2.32
CA HIS A 93 -0.17 -23.12 -2.87
C HIS A 93 0.85 -21.96 -2.82
N SER A 94 2.11 -22.29 -3.11
CA SER A 94 3.23 -21.32 -3.13
C SER A 94 3.00 -20.21 -4.15
N TYR A 95 3.50 -19.01 -3.82
CA TYR A 95 3.46 -17.81 -4.66
C TYR A 95 4.65 -17.74 -5.63
N GLU A 96 5.40 -18.84 -5.75
CA GLU A 96 6.52 -19.00 -6.69
C GLU A 96 6.24 -18.49 -8.12
N PRO A 97 5.05 -18.70 -8.71
CA PRO A 97 4.76 -18.21 -10.06
C PRO A 97 4.80 -16.68 -10.22
N ILE A 98 4.61 -15.91 -9.14
CA ILE A 98 4.68 -14.44 -9.16
C ILE A 98 5.91 -13.89 -8.42
N ARG A 99 6.81 -14.75 -7.93
CA ARG A 99 7.97 -14.31 -7.13
C ARG A 99 8.96 -13.47 -7.95
N GLY A 100 9.12 -13.78 -9.24
CA GLY A 100 9.95 -13.02 -10.17
C GLY A 100 9.28 -11.75 -10.70
N GLU A 101 7.98 -11.60 -10.47
CA GLU A 101 7.19 -10.48 -10.97
C GLU A 101 7.24 -9.31 -10.00
N SER A 102 7.25 -8.10 -10.54
CA SER A 102 7.45 -6.87 -9.77
C SER A 102 6.57 -5.72 -10.26
N VAL A 103 6.31 -4.80 -9.33
CA VAL A 103 5.63 -3.54 -9.58
C VAL A 103 6.53 -2.39 -9.14
N SER A 104 6.71 -1.43 -10.04
CA SER A 104 7.46 -0.19 -9.82
C SER A 104 6.51 0.93 -9.44
N PHE A 105 6.72 1.51 -8.26
CA PHE A 105 5.96 2.66 -7.77
C PHE A 105 6.84 3.90 -7.69
N LEU A 106 6.28 5.02 -8.12
CA LEU A 106 6.78 6.36 -7.86
C LEU A 106 5.93 7.02 -6.78
N TYR A 107 6.60 7.62 -5.81
CA TYR A 107 5.99 8.28 -4.67
C TYR A 107 6.28 9.77 -4.76
N ILE A 108 5.23 10.60 -4.67
CA ILE A 108 5.33 12.06 -4.63
C ILE A 108 4.49 12.54 -3.47
N GLY A 109 5.03 13.41 -2.61
CA GLY A 109 4.27 13.91 -1.48
C GLY A 109 4.36 13.07 -0.20
N VAL A 110 5.28 12.11 -0.11
CA VAL A 110 5.35 11.13 0.99
C VAL A 110 6.34 11.54 2.07
N GLY A 111 5.90 11.47 3.32
CA GLY A 111 6.72 11.75 4.50
C GLY A 111 7.85 10.74 4.70
N LYS A 112 8.95 11.20 5.30
CA LYS A 112 10.11 10.37 5.65
C LYS A 112 9.75 9.13 6.49
N PRO A 113 8.86 9.17 7.51
CA PRO A 113 8.57 7.99 8.32
C PRO A 113 7.93 6.87 7.49
N THR A 114 7.04 7.23 6.56
CA THR A 114 6.42 6.27 5.64
C THR A 114 7.47 5.70 4.68
N TYR A 115 8.34 6.53 4.11
CA TYR A 115 9.46 6.07 3.29
C TYR A 115 10.35 5.05 4.03
N ASP A 116 10.77 5.36 5.26
CA ASP A 116 11.64 4.51 6.08
C ASP A 116 11.00 3.14 6.36
N GLN A 117 9.67 3.06 6.45
CA GLN A 117 8.94 1.80 6.59
C GLN A 117 8.88 1.03 5.28
N LEU A 118 8.50 1.69 4.18
CA LEU A 118 8.32 1.03 2.88
C LEU A 118 9.63 0.44 2.34
N VAL A 119 10.76 1.14 2.52
CA VAL A 119 12.07 0.73 2.01
C VAL A 119 12.59 -0.59 2.61
N THR A 120 11.99 -1.06 3.72
CA THR A 120 12.33 -2.34 4.34
C THR A 120 11.78 -3.55 3.56
N TYR A 121 10.75 -3.36 2.74
CA TYR A 121 10.08 -4.42 1.97
C TYR A 121 10.52 -4.48 0.49
N THR A 122 11.42 -3.60 0.07
CA THR A 122 11.81 -3.48 -1.34
C THR A 122 12.90 -4.47 -1.74
N ILE A 123 12.93 -4.81 -3.03
CA ILE A 123 14.02 -5.63 -3.58
C ILE A 123 15.32 -4.81 -3.53
N ARG A 124 16.41 -5.40 -3.03
CA ARG A 124 17.74 -4.77 -3.01
C ARG A 124 18.23 -4.52 -4.44
N ASN A 125 18.02 -3.32 -4.99
CA ASN A 125 18.99 -2.56 -5.81
C ASN A 125 18.46 -1.32 -6.54
N ARG A 126 17.17 -0.96 -6.47
CA ARG A 126 16.68 0.34 -7.01
C ARG A 126 16.15 1.27 -5.93
N ARG A 127 17.00 1.55 -4.93
CA ARG A 127 16.74 2.65 -3.97
C ARG A 127 17.13 3.98 -4.63
N ILE A 128 16.28 4.52 -5.49
CA ILE A 128 16.43 5.90 -6.00
C ILE A 128 15.91 6.86 -4.92
N ALA A 129 16.52 6.79 -3.75
CA ALA A 129 16.24 7.64 -2.59
C ALA A 129 17.49 8.40 -2.13
N GLY A 130 18.58 8.32 -2.91
CA GLY A 130 19.75 9.18 -2.76
C GLY A 130 19.40 10.68 -2.82
N GLY A 131 18.18 11.03 -3.24
CA GLY A 131 17.64 12.38 -3.22
C GLY A 131 17.69 13.06 -1.86
N PHE A 132 17.42 12.38 -0.74
CA PHE A 132 17.54 13.04 0.57
C PHE A 132 18.99 13.29 1.00
N ARG A 133 20.01 12.85 0.24
CA ARG A 133 21.43 13.18 0.46
C ARG A 133 21.92 14.37 -0.37
N ALA A 134 21.19 14.78 -1.41
CA ALA A 134 21.54 15.95 -2.24
C ALA A 134 20.46 17.04 -2.30
N ASN A 135 19.21 16.72 -1.98
CA ASN A 135 18.07 17.61 -2.18
C ASN A 135 17.47 18.13 -0.87
N LYS A 136 16.67 19.19 -0.98
CA LYS A 136 15.81 19.74 0.06
C LYS A 136 14.51 18.93 0.18
N PRO A 137 13.85 18.92 1.34
CA PRO A 137 12.48 18.46 1.47
C PRO A 137 11.57 19.17 0.46
N TRP A 138 10.56 18.45 -0.05
CA TRP A 138 9.55 19.03 -0.96
C TRP A 138 8.38 19.66 -0.21
N GLY A 139 8.46 19.71 1.11
CA GLY A 139 7.37 20.11 1.99
C GLY A 139 7.38 19.30 3.28
N TYR A 140 6.20 19.16 3.88
CA TYR A 140 6.01 18.37 5.10
C TYR A 140 4.62 17.74 5.15
N VAL A 141 4.51 16.72 6.00
CA VAL A 141 3.27 16.01 6.28
C VAL A 141 3.04 16.03 7.79
N ILE A 142 1.87 16.53 8.17
CA ILE A 142 1.41 16.58 9.56
C ILE A 142 0.88 15.20 9.92
N PRO A 143 1.36 14.59 11.03
CA PRO A 143 0.88 13.29 11.48
C PRO A 143 -0.65 13.28 11.65
N THR A 144 -1.29 12.17 11.33
CA THR A 144 -2.75 11.97 11.48
C THR A 144 -3.22 12.16 12.93
N GLU A 145 -2.33 11.92 13.89
CA GLU A 145 -2.50 11.98 15.33
C GLU A 145 -2.56 13.42 15.86
N ALA A 146 -2.05 14.39 15.08
CA ALA A 146 -2.02 15.78 15.51
C ALA A 146 -3.44 16.34 15.61
N ARG A 147 -3.79 16.80 16.82
CA ARG A 147 -5.09 17.42 17.13
C ARG A 147 -5.20 18.86 16.61
N ASP A 148 -4.12 19.62 16.74
CA ASP A 148 -4.01 20.99 16.22
C ASP A 148 -3.07 21.01 15.01
N THR A 149 -3.66 20.91 13.81
CA THR A 149 -2.87 20.91 12.57
C THR A 149 -2.20 22.26 12.31
N LEU A 150 -2.82 23.37 12.71
CA LEU A 150 -2.28 24.70 12.46
C LEU A 150 -1.02 24.96 13.29
N ALA A 151 -1.03 24.59 14.57
CA ALA A 151 0.15 24.70 15.43
C ALA A 151 1.32 23.85 14.91
N TYR A 152 1.04 22.61 14.49
CA TYR A 152 2.05 21.74 13.89
C TYR A 152 2.62 22.33 12.60
N SER A 153 1.77 22.87 11.72
CA SER A 153 2.20 23.53 10.48
C SER A 153 3.19 24.66 10.78
N LYS A 154 2.82 25.60 11.66
CA LYS A 154 3.66 26.73 12.04
C LYS A 154 5.01 26.30 12.61
N MET A 155 5.03 25.25 13.45
CA MET A 155 6.27 24.73 14.02
C MET A 155 7.17 24.11 12.95
N MET A 156 6.60 23.30 12.04
CA MET A 156 7.35 22.68 10.94
C MET A 156 7.93 23.73 9.99
N GLU A 157 7.11 24.72 9.58
CA GLU A 157 7.54 25.84 8.74
C GLU A 157 8.67 26.63 9.39
N ALA A 158 8.54 26.98 10.67
CA ALA A 158 9.57 27.72 11.40
C ALA A 158 10.88 26.94 11.50
N GLN A 159 10.82 25.62 11.72
CA GLN A 159 12.01 24.78 11.80
C GLN A 159 12.70 24.64 10.43
N LEU A 160 11.93 24.47 9.36
CA LEU A 160 12.45 24.44 7.99
C LEU A 160 13.10 25.76 7.59
N ALA A 161 12.48 26.90 7.94
CA ALA A 161 13.04 28.22 7.71
C ALA A 161 14.38 28.43 8.43
N ARG A 162 14.49 28.00 9.71
CA ARG A 162 15.76 28.04 10.46
C ARG A 162 16.85 27.18 9.81
N CYS A 163 16.50 26.00 9.31
CA CYS A 163 17.46 25.14 8.61
C CYS A 163 17.94 25.78 7.30
N GLU A 164 17.07 26.48 6.58
CA GLU A 164 17.43 27.21 5.37
C GLU A 164 18.32 28.42 5.67
N GLN A 165 18.02 29.17 6.74
CA GLN A 165 18.85 30.26 7.22
C GLN A 165 20.26 29.76 7.60
N LEU A 166 20.35 28.69 8.39
CA LEU A 166 21.63 28.06 8.74
C LEU A 166 22.41 27.66 7.49
N ARG A 167 21.75 27.14 6.45
CA ARG A 167 22.40 26.79 5.18
C ARG A 167 22.97 28.00 4.43
N GLN A 168 22.33 29.16 4.56
CA GLN A 168 22.76 30.39 3.88
C GLN A 168 23.88 31.09 4.66
N GLU A 169 23.85 31.01 5.98
CA GLU A 169 24.79 31.70 6.88
C GLU A 169 26.02 30.85 7.23
N SER A 170 25.90 29.52 7.18
CA SER A 170 26.99 28.59 7.48
C SER A 170 27.46 27.83 6.23
N ASN A 171 28.74 27.44 6.22
CA ASN A 171 29.31 26.54 5.22
C ASN A 171 29.09 25.05 5.57
N GLU A 172 28.13 24.75 6.45
CA GLU A 172 27.84 23.37 6.86
C GLU A 172 27.31 22.55 5.67
N PRO A 173 27.75 21.30 5.51
CA PRO A 173 27.23 20.44 4.45
C PRO A 173 25.75 20.16 4.69
N LEU A 174 24.97 20.10 3.61
CA LEU A 174 23.53 19.81 3.66
C LEU A 174 23.21 18.49 4.39
N GLN A 175 24.15 17.54 4.43
CA GLN A 175 24.03 16.30 5.19
C GLN A 175 23.95 16.53 6.71
N ALA A 176 24.69 17.50 7.25
CA ALA A 176 24.65 17.87 8.66
C ALA A 176 23.35 18.61 9.00
N ILE A 177 22.97 19.60 8.18
CA ILE A 177 21.74 20.39 8.37
C ILE A 177 20.48 19.51 8.40
N ARG A 178 20.45 18.43 7.61
CA ARG A 178 19.34 17.48 7.59
C ARG A 178 19.02 16.80 8.90
N SER A 179 20.01 16.65 9.79
CA SER A 179 19.78 16.09 11.12
C SER A 179 18.82 16.97 11.95
N LEU A 180 18.68 18.24 11.57
CA LEU A 180 17.79 19.22 12.20
C LEU A 180 16.40 19.28 11.57
N TYR A 181 16.14 18.57 10.47
CA TYR A 181 14.82 18.58 9.85
C TYR A 181 13.78 17.89 10.74
N PRO A 182 12.52 18.39 10.76
CA PRO A 182 11.46 17.72 11.47
C PRO A 182 11.21 16.32 10.87
N MET A 183 10.78 15.36 11.68
CA MET A 183 10.53 14.00 11.20
C MET A 183 9.47 13.93 10.10
N GLY A 184 8.48 14.83 10.12
CA GLY A 184 7.40 14.90 9.14
C GLY A 184 7.80 15.50 7.78
N VAL A 185 9.09 15.74 7.51
CA VAL A 185 9.51 16.23 6.19
C VAL A 185 9.11 15.29 5.07
N MET A 186 8.66 15.91 3.98
CA MET A 186 8.34 15.23 2.73
C MET A 186 9.64 14.90 1.99
N MET A 187 9.79 13.63 1.64
CA MET A 187 10.92 13.19 0.84
C MET A 187 10.78 13.74 -0.58
N PRO A 188 11.90 14.11 -1.26
CA PRO A 188 11.91 14.23 -2.71
C PRO A 188 11.35 12.95 -3.34
N PRO A 189 10.75 13.03 -4.55
CA PRO A 189 10.19 11.87 -5.21
C PRO A 189 11.18 10.73 -5.28
N PHE A 190 10.68 9.54 -4.97
CA PHE A 190 11.48 8.34 -4.94
C PHE A 190 10.72 7.20 -5.59
N MET A 191 11.47 6.23 -6.11
CA MET A 191 10.93 5.02 -6.71
C MET A 191 11.30 3.82 -5.86
N LEU A 192 10.35 2.89 -5.71
CA LEU A 192 10.57 1.60 -5.07
C LEU A 192 9.95 0.50 -5.92
N ASP A 193 10.70 -0.59 -6.05
CA ASP A 193 10.24 -1.81 -6.70
C ASP A 193 9.95 -2.88 -5.65
N PHE A 194 8.80 -3.52 -5.77
CA PHE A 194 8.39 -4.62 -4.92
C PHE A 194 8.07 -5.84 -5.80
N SER A 195 8.48 -7.02 -5.34
CA SER A 195 7.94 -8.25 -5.92
C SER A 195 6.45 -8.34 -5.60
N GLU A 196 5.64 -8.89 -6.50
CA GLU A 196 4.21 -9.07 -6.26
C GLU A 196 3.91 -9.99 -5.07
N GLU A 197 4.76 -11.01 -4.85
CA GLU A 197 4.70 -11.85 -3.64
C GLU A 197 4.85 -11.01 -2.36
N ALA A 198 5.87 -10.14 -2.29
CA ALA A 198 6.09 -9.27 -1.13
C ALA A 198 4.95 -8.28 -0.91
N LEU A 199 4.36 -7.74 -1.99
CA LEU A 199 3.19 -6.88 -1.90
C LEU A 199 2.02 -7.62 -1.22
N ALA A 200 1.69 -8.81 -1.71
CA ALA A 200 0.58 -9.60 -1.17
C ALA A 200 0.84 -10.10 0.26
N LYS A 201 1.99 -10.74 0.51
CA LYS A 201 2.26 -11.43 1.78
C LYS A 201 2.74 -10.52 2.91
N HIS A 202 3.33 -9.38 2.59
CA HIS A 202 4.01 -8.55 3.59
C HIS A 202 3.47 -7.12 3.61
N VAL A 203 3.54 -6.40 2.49
CA VAL A 203 3.19 -4.97 2.47
C VAL A 203 1.70 -4.77 2.70
N PHE A 204 0.84 -5.29 1.83
CA PHE A 204 -0.61 -5.12 1.97
C PHE A 204 -1.13 -5.85 3.19
N LYS A 205 -0.64 -7.06 3.45
CA LYS A 205 -1.01 -7.80 4.65
C LYS A 205 -0.76 -7.00 5.93
N GLN A 206 0.49 -6.60 6.20
CA GLN A 206 0.85 -5.96 7.47
C GLN A 206 0.44 -4.48 7.55
N ARG A 207 0.33 -3.80 6.41
CA ARG A 207 0.16 -2.34 6.36
C ARG A 207 -1.21 -1.86 5.91
N LEU A 208 -2.05 -2.75 5.39
CA LEU A 208 -3.39 -2.41 4.91
C LEU A 208 -4.47 -3.33 5.50
N TRP A 209 -4.29 -4.64 5.43
CA TRP A 209 -5.31 -5.62 5.82
C TRP A 209 -5.29 -5.93 7.32
N GLU A 210 -4.11 -5.95 7.93
CA GLU A 210 -3.93 -6.06 9.37
C GLU A 210 -3.98 -4.69 10.06
N ARG A 211 -4.36 -4.72 11.34
CA ARG A 211 -4.49 -3.53 12.17
C ARG A 211 -3.14 -3.07 12.73
N GLY A 212 -3.03 -1.77 13.03
CA GLY A 212 -1.89 -1.21 13.79
C GLY A 212 -0.89 -0.40 12.98
N THR A 213 -1.16 -0.15 11.70
CA THR A 213 -0.30 0.69 10.86
C THR A 213 -0.55 2.18 11.10
N GLN A 214 0.54 2.97 11.09
CA GLN A 214 0.51 4.42 11.25
C GLN A 214 -0.32 5.07 10.13
N GLY A 215 -1.00 6.18 10.45
CA GLY A 215 -2.03 6.72 9.56
C GLY A 215 -1.52 7.13 8.18
N GLU A 216 -0.37 7.81 8.07
CA GLU A 216 0.20 8.15 6.76
C GLU A 216 0.61 6.91 5.97
N THR A 217 1.31 5.96 6.60
CA THR A 217 1.70 4.70 5.96
C THR A 217 0.50 3.94 5.44
N TRP A 218 -0.57 3.84 6.22
CA TRP A 218 -1.81 3.19 5.80
C TRP A 218 -2.38 3.87 4.55
N GLN A 219 -2.44 5.21 4.52
CA GLN A 219 -2.93 5.95 3.35
C GLN A 219 -2.09 5.68 2.10
N ILE A 220 -0.76 5.65 2.24
CA ILE A 220 0.15 5.39 1.12
C ILE A 220 0.05 3.94 0.64
N VAL A 221 -0.04 2.97 1.55
CA VAL A 221 -0.18 1.55 1.17
C VAL A 221 -1.56 1.27 0.58
N ASN A 222 -2.62 1.90 1.09
CA ASN A 222 -3.94 1.87 0.47
C ASN A 222 -3.88 2.44 -0.96
N ALA A 223 -3.18 3.56 -1.15
CA ALA A 223 -2.98 4.13 -2.48
C ALA A 223 -2.18 3.21 -3.41
N MET A 224 -1.16 2.51 -2.90
CA MET A 224 -0.45 1.47 -3.65
C MET A 224 -1.42 0.36 -4.10
N PHE A 225 -2.26 -0.15 -3.18
CA PHE A 225 -3.23 -1.21 -3.48
C PHE A 225 -4.25 -0.76 -4.53
N GLU A 226 -4.86 0.41 -4.36
CA GLU A 226 -5.82 0.95 -5.32
C GLU A 226 -5.20 1.19 -6.71
N ALA A 227 -3.96 1.67 -6.76
CA ALA A 227 -3.27 1.88 -8.03
C ALA A 227 -2.98 0.57 -8.77
N VAL A 228 -2.58 -0.51 -8.07
CA VAL A 228 -2.38 -1.81 -8.72
C VAL A 228 -3.68 -2.53 -9.02
N ARG A 229 -4.72 -2.34 -8.19
CA ARG A 229 -6.07 -2.86 -8.44
C ARG A 229 -6.65 -2.28 -9.73
N GLN A 230 -6.35 -1.03 -10.07
CA GLN A 230 -6.75 -0.44 -11.36
C GLN A 230 -6.04 -1.06 -12.58
N LEU A 231 -4.92 -1.78 -12.39
CA LEU A 231 -4.24 -2.51 -13.46
C LEU A 231 -4.83 -3.90 -13.66
N ASP A 232 -5.06 -4.62 -12.56
CA ASP A 232 -5.62 -5.98 -12.58
C ASP A 232 -6.54 -6.19 -11.36
N PRO A 233 -7.82 -5.79 -11.45
CA PRO A 233 -8.75 -5.87 -10.33
C PRO A 233 -8.91 -7.30 -9.81
N GLU A 234 -9.01 -8.27 -10.73
CA GLU A 234 -9.26 -9.67 -10.41
C GLU A 234 -8.12 -10.28 -9.59
N LYS A 235 -6.87 -10.03 -10.00
CA LYS A 235 -5.67 -10.48 -9.29
C LYS A 235 -5.63 -9.91 -7.88
N TRP A 236 -5.67 -8.59 -7.75
CA TRP A 236 -5.45 -7.94 -6.46
C TRP A 236 -6.62 -8.12 -5.49
N GLU A 237 -7.85 -8.25 -5.99
CA GLU A 237 -9.00 -8.62 -5.14
C GLU A 237 -8.92 -10.08 -4.69
N THR A 238 -8.59 -11.03 -5.57
CA THR A 238 -8.42 -12.44 -5.17
C THR A 238 -7.32 -12.58 -4.11
N LEU A 239 -6.20 -11.86 -4.26
CA LEU A 239 -5.12 -11.84 -3.29
C LEU A 239 -5.55 -11.20 -1.96
N ARG A 240 -6.33 -10.11 -2.01
CA ARG A 240 -6.90 -9.48 -0.82
C ARG A 240 -7.83 -10.42 -0.09
N GLU A 241 -8.79 -11.05 -0.76
CA GLU A 241 -9.73 -12.00 -0.15
C GLU A 241 -8.99 -13.14 0.56
N HIS A 242 -7.97 -13.70 -0.09
CA HIS A 242 -7.22 -14.82 0.46
C HIS A 242 -6.40 -14.44 1.71
N HIS A 243 -5.86 -13.23 1.76
CA HIS A 243 -4.99 -12.81 2.86
C HIS A 243 -5.69 -12.02 3.96
N ALA A 244 -6.66 -11.16 3.63
CA ALA A 244 -7.35 -10.29 4.59
C ALA A 244 -8.20 -11.07 5.60
N HIS A 245 -8.74 -12.22 5.20
CA HIS A 245 -9.54 -13.07 6.09
C HIS A 245 -8.70 -14.11 6.85
N SER A 246 -7.41 -14.27 6.53
CA SER A 246 -6.62 -15.41 7.03
C SER A 246 -6.38 -15.41 8.55
N GLU A 247 -6.24 -14.25 9.20
CA GLU A 247 -6.06 -14.17 10.66
C GLU A 247 -7.38 -14.24 11.42
N ASP A 248 -8.39 -13.52 10.94
CA ASP A 248 -9.76 -13.55 11.47
C ASP A 248 -10.33 -14.98 11.42
N HIS A 249 -10.19 -15.67 10.27
CA HIS A 249 -10.56 -17.08 10.13
C HIS A 249 -9.75 -17.99 11.04
N ARG A 250 -8.43 -17.79 11.15
CA ARG A 250 -7.61 -18.58 12.09
C ARG A 250 -8.08 -18.40 13.53
N ARG A 251 -8.43 -17.17 13.93
CA ARG A 251 -8.93 -16.87 15.26
C ARG A 251 -10.31 -17.47 15.50
N ALA A 252 -11.23 -17.37 14.54
CA ALA A 252 -12.53 -18.02 14.58
C ALA A 252 -12.38 -19.55 14.71
N MET A 253 -11.55 -20.16 13.87
CA MET A 253 -11.28 -21.60 13.90
C MET A 253 -10.57 -22.06 15.18
N PHE A 254 -9.67 -21.23 15.73
CA PHE A 254 -9.05 -21.48 17.03
C PHE A 254 -10.09 -21.45 18.15
N ASN A 255 -10.94 -20.42 18.21
CA ASN A 255 -12.01 -20.30 19.20
C ASN A 255 -13.01 -21.46 19.11
N LEU A 256 -13.42 -21.83 17.88
CA LEU A 256 -14.28 -22.99 17.63
C LEU A 256 -13.64 -24.29 18.13
N ARG A 257 -12.33 -24.47 17.92
CA ARG A 257 -11.60 -25.66 18.37
C ARG A 257 -11.46 -25.72 19.89
N GLU A 258 -11.23 -24.59 20.55
CA GLU A 258 -11.11 -24.53 22.02
C GLU A 258 -12.46 -24.64 22.72
N GLN A 259 -13.44 -23.84 22.30
CA GLN A 259 -14.75 -23.76 22.96
C GLN A 259 -15.67 -24.91 22.56
N ARG A 260 -15.45 -25.52 21.39
CA ARG A 260 -16.27 -26.60 20.81
C ARG A 260 -17.78 -26.36 20.96
N PRO A 261 -18.30 -25.19 20.55
CA PRO A 261 -19.70 -24.87 20.74
C PRO A 261 -20.58 -25.81 19.91
N THR A 262 -21.71 -26.21 20.48
CA THR A 262 -22.77 -26.92 19.74
C THR A 262 -23.46 -25.96 18.77
N LEU A 263 -24.06 -26.49 17.70
CA LEU A 263 -24.85 -25.69 16.75
C LEU A 263 -25.95 -24.88 17.47
N ARG A 264 -26.60 -25.47 18.48
CA ARG A 264 -27.58 -24.78 19.32
C ARG A 264 -27.00 -23.55 20.03
N GLN A 265 -25.76 -23.64 20.52
CA GLN A 265 -25.09 -22.51 21.20
C GLN A 265 -24.67 -21.42 20.22
N LEU A 266 -24.26 -21.77 18.99
CA LEU A 266 -23.96 -20.78 17.95
C LEU A 266 -25.21 -20.01 17.51
N LEU A 267 -26.31 -20.73 17.26
CA LEU A 267 -27.58 -20.12 16.87
C LEU A 267 -28.16 -19.21 17.96
N ALA A 268 -27.97 -19.55 19.23
CA ALA A 268 -28.41 -18.73 20.36
C ALA A 268 -27.73 -17.34 20.43
N GLN A 269 -26.56 -17.16 19.79
CA GLN A 269 -25.85 -15.88 19.74
C GLN A 269 -26.45 -14.88 18.73
N PHE A 270 -27.23 -15.35 17.75
CA PHE A 270 -27.78 -14.54 16.65
C PHE A 270 -29.25 -14.10 16.87
N GLY A 271 -29.83 -14.40 18.04
CA GLY A 271 -31.21 -14.05 18.39
C GLY A 271 -32.24 -15.11 17.95
N PRO A 272 -33.55 -14.87 18.15
CA PRO A 272 -34.59 -15.82 17.75
C PRO A 272 -34.56 -16.03 16.23
N LEU A 273 -34.41 -17.29 15.82
CA LEU A 273 -34.44 -17.72 14.42
C LEU A 273 -35.83 -17.44 13.83
N ASN A 274 -36.00 -16.27 13.21
CA ASN A 274 -37.18 -15.96 12.43
C ASN A 274 -36.99 -16.49 11.00
N GLY A 275 -36.94 -17.82 10.84
CA GLY A 275 -36.72 -18.47 9.54
C GLY A 275 -36.44 -19.97 9.66
N ASP A 276 -36.44 -20.67 8.53
CA ASP A 276 -36.09 -22.09 8.46
C ASP A 276 -34.58 -22.28 8.76
N LEU A 277 -34.25 -23.28 9.58
CA LEU A 277 -32.85 -23.57 9.97
C LEU A 277 -31.98 -23.89 8.75
N GLY A 278 -32.59 -24.38 7.67
CA GLY A 278 -31.91 -24.69 6.41
C GLY A 278 -31.38 -23.48 5.63
N ASP A 279 -31.91 -22.28 5.88
CA ASP A 279 -31.54 -21.05 5.16
C ASP A 279 -30.51 -20.20 5.92
N THR A 280 -29.96 -20.72 7.02
CA THR A 280 -29.02 -19.95 7.85
C THR A 280 -27.63 -19.94 7.20
N ASP A 281 -27.07 -18.75 6.99
CA ASP A 281 -25.70 -18.60 6.49
C ASP A 281 -24.70 -19.09 7.54
N VAL A 282 -24.14 -20.28 7.29
CA VAL A 282 -23.16 -20.94 8.16
C VAL A 282 -21.86 -20.14 8.24
N TYR A 283 -21.49 -19.41 7.18
CA TYR A 283 -20.29 -18.59 7.21
C TYR A 283 -20.44 -17.47 8.24
N ASP A 284 -21.57 -16.77 8.23
CA ASP A 284 -21.84 -15.70 9.20
C ASP A 284 -21.89 -16.23 10.64
N LEU A 285 -22.50 -17.40 10.86
CA LEU A 285 -22.50 -18.08 12.16
C LEU A 285 -21.08 -18.34 12.70
N LEU A 286 -20.19 -18.85 11.85
CA LEU A 286 -18.81 -19.13 12.22
C LEU A 286 -18.03 -17.85 12.46
N MET A 287 -18.23 -16.82 11.63
CA MET A 287 -17.61 -15.50 11.79
C MET A 287 -18.11 -14.76 13.04
N GLY A 288 -19.33 -15.03 13.52
CA GLY A 288 -19.85 -14.52 14.79
C GLY A 288 -19.05 -14.94 16.02
N THR A 289 -18.35 -16.07 15.96
CA THR A 289 -17.50 -16.57 17.07
C THR A 289 -16.23 -15.74 17.30
N MET A 290 -15.95 -14.79 16.41
CA MET A 290 -14.86 -13.83 16.59
C MET A 290 -15.15 -12.78 17.67
N GLY A 291 -16.40 -12.67 18.15
CA GLY A 291 -16.84 -11.60 19.03
C GLY A 291 -16.88 -10.24 18.32
N LYS A 292 -17.28 -9.17 19.04
CA LYS A 292 -17.10 -7.80 18.52
C LYS A 292 -15.61 -7.55 18.36
N ARG A 293 -15.18 -7.17 17.16
CA ARG A 293 -13.79 -6.72 16.91
C ARG A 293 -13.42 -5.69 17.99
N GLU A 294 -12.31 -5.91 18.68
CA GLU A 294 -11.77 -4.91 19.63
C GLU A 294 -11.66 -3.57 18.90
N LYS A 295 -12.17 -2.49 19.51
CA LYS A 295 -12.01 -1.16 18.92
C LYS A 295 -10.52 -0.88 18.81
N THR A 296 -10.04 -0.54 17.62
CA THR A 296 -8.66 -0.05 17.49
C THR A 296 -8.53 1.29 18.23
N MET A 297 -7.31 1.71 18.56
CA MET A 297 -7.05 3.09 19.05
C MET A 297 -7.55 4.18 18.07
N TRP A 298 -7.94 3.80 16.85
CA TRP A 298 -8.34 4.67 15.74
C TRP A 298 -9.83 4.62 15.43
N GLU A 299 -10.54 3.59 15.87
CA GLU A 299 -11.99 3.50 15.84
C GLU A 299 -12.52 4.24 17.08
N LYS A 300 -12.72 5.56 16.95
CA LYS A 300 -13.41 6.33 18.01
C LYS A 300 -14.71 5.62 18.35
N ALA A 301 -14.99 5.50 19.64
CA ALA A 301 -16.34 5.26 20.12
C ALA A 301 -17.21 6.42 19.66
N SER A 302 -17.89 6.22 18.53
CA SER A 302 -19.21 6.81 18.29
C SER A 302 -20.14 6.46 19.44
#